data_AF-A0A2V2MYP7-F1
#
_entry.id   AF-A0A2V2MYP7-F1
#
_cell.length_a   1.000
_cell.length_b   1.000
_cell.length_c   1.000
_cell.angle_alpha   90.00
_cell.angle_beta   90.00
_cell.angle_gamma   90.00
#
_symmetry.space_group_name_H-M   'P 1'
#
loop_
_entity.id
_entity.type
_entity.pdbx_description
1 polymer ?
#
loop_
_entity_poly.entity_id
_entity_poly.type
_entity_poly.pdbx_seq_one_letter_code
_entity_poly.pdbx_strand_id
1 'polypeptide(L)'
;MTNQISIPTPESHISLREEYDDWALLFNPDTGKAVGLTPTGVTIWKYLNEGKDLNGIIALIQDEYESLPADLTEDIKNFCDQVVWLGYAQAGSYKIITENHVMKTPKSIDIDITSRCNLKCKNCFHLTNRA
;
A
#
# COMPACT_ATOMS: atom_id res chain seq x y z
N MET A 1 15.87 20.44 -21.92
CA MET A 1 15.88 20.07 -20.50
C MET A 1 14.81 19.00 -20.31
N THR A 2 15.15 17.74 -20.54
CA THR A 2 14.23 16.61 -20.34
C THR A 2 14.21 16.28 -18.86
N ASN A 3 13.16 16.72 -18.17
CA ASN A 3 12.91 16.38 -16.78
C ASN A 3 12.65 14.86 -16.74
N GLN A 4 13.64 14.07 -16.35
CA GLN A 4 13.48 12.62 -16.21
C GLN A 4 12.55 12.37 -15.02
N ILE A 5 11.32 11.98 -15.32
CA ILE A 5 10.33 11.61 -14.31
C ILE A 5 10.67 10.20 -13.83
N SER A 6 10.92 10.06 -12.53
CA SER A 6 11.19 8.77 -11.90
C SER A 6 9.88 7.99 -11.78
N ILE A 7 9.72 6.97 -12.60
CA ILE A 7 8.52 6.13 -12.60
C ILE A 7 8.63 5.13 -11.45
N PRO A 8 7.57 4.98 -10.64
CA PRO A 8 7.61 4.07 -9.51
C PRO A 8 7.49 2.62 -9.96
N THR A 9 8.13 1.71 -9.22
CA THR A 9 7.97 0.26 -9.40
C THR A 9 6.94 -0.25 -8.39
N PRO A 10 5.86 -0.91 -8.84
CA PRO A 10 4.91 -1.56 -7.94
C PRO A 10 5.61 -2.58 -7.03
N GLU A 11 5.15 -2.69 -5.78
CA GLU A 11 5.66 -3.72 -4.88
C GLU A 11 5.05 -5.09 -5.21
N SER A 12 5.87 -6.14 -5.21
CA SER A 12 5.48 -7.47 -5.73
C SER A 12 4.38 -8.18 -4.93
N HIS A 13 4.15 -7.77 -3.69
CA HIS A 13 3.14 -8.36 -2.81
C HIS A 13 1.77 -7.65 -2.91
N ILE A 14 1.70 -6.54 -3.66
CA ILE A 14 0.45 -5.80 -3.86
C ILE A 14 -0.46 -6.58 -4.79
N SER A 15 -1.72 -6.74 -4.39
CA SER A 15 -2.72 -7.48 -5.16
C SER A 15 -3.68 -6.52 -5.86
N LEU A 16 -3.79 -6.65 -7.19
CA LEU A 16 -4.83 -5.98 -7.99
C LEU A 16 -5.99 -6.95 -8.19
N ARG A 17 -7.20 -6.53 -7.81
CA ARG A 17 -8.43 -7.30 -8.04
C ARG A 17 -9.38 -6.50 -8.92
N GLU A 18 -9.60 -6.97 -10.14
CA GLU A 18 -10.57 -6.37 -11.06
C GLU A 18 -12.01 -6.64 -10.59
N GLU A 19 -12.85 -5.64 -10.77
CA GLU A 19 -14.27 -5.63 -10.44
C GLU A 19 -15.08 -5.27 -11.70
N TYR A 20 -16.39 -5.04 -11.53
CA TYR A 20 -17.28 -4.66 -12.63
C TYR A 20 -16.89 -3.30 -13.26
N ASP A 21 -17.16 -3.13 -14.56
CA ASP A 21 -16.89 -1.92 -15.35
C ASP A 21 -15.41 -1.48 -15.41
N ASP A 22 -14.46 -2.42 -15.45
CA ASP A 22 -13.01 -2.15 -15.55
C ASP A 22 -12.41 -1.39 -14.34
N TRP A 23 -13.15 -1.29 -13.24
CA TRP A 23 -12.63 -0.83 -11.97
C TRP A 23 -11.78 -1.92 -11.31
N ALA A 24 -10.90 -1.52 -10.39
CA ALA A 24 -10.18 -2.49 -9.58
C ALA A 24 -9.99 -2.02 -8.15
N LEU A 25 -9.66 -2.96 -7.28
CA LEU A 25 -9.22 -2.72 -5.93
C LEU A 25 -7.75 -3.11 -5.80
N LEU A 26 -6.95 -2.16 -5.33
CA LEU A 26 -5.56 -2.36 -4.93
C LEU A 26 -5.50 -2.70 -3.45
N PHE A 27 -4.95 -3.86 -3.12
CA PHE A 27 -4.82 -4.33 -1.74
C PHE A 27 -3.35 -4.45 -1.34
N ASN A 28 -3.00 -3.81 -0.22
CA ASN A 28 -1.70 -3.93 0.43
C ASN A 28 -1.82 -4.90 1.63
N PRO A 29 -1.31 -6.15 1.53
CA PRO A 29 -1.37 -7.14 2.60
C PRO A 29 -0.58 -6.76 3.87
N ASP A 30 0.48 -5.97 3.76
CA ASP A 30 1.31 -5.57 4.90
C ASP A 30 0.59 -4.57 5.81
N THR A 31 -0.28 -3.73 5.23
CA THR A 31 -1.05 -2.72 5.97
C THR A 31 -2.53 -3.08 6.16
N GLY A 32 -3.03 -4.06 5.43
CA GLY A 32 -4.46 -4.42 5.39
C GLY A 32 -5.35 -3.37 4.73
N LYS A 33 -4.77 -2.38 4.02
CA LYS A 33 -5.51 -1.31 3.36
C LYS A 33 -5.88 -1.68 1.93
N ALA A 34 -7.00 -1.12 1.48
CA ALA A 34 -7.50 -1.24 0.13
C ALA A 34 -7.85 0.14 -0.44
N VAL A 35 -7.56 0.37 -1.71
CA VAL A 35 -7.99 1.56 -2.46
C VAL A 35 -8.62 1.16 -3.78
N GLY A 36 -9.66 1.90 -4.19
CA GLY A 36 -10.30 1.71 -5.49
C GLY A 36 -9.52 2.45 -6.58
N LEU A 37 -9.41 1.82 -7.75
CA LEU A 37 -8.88 2.40 -8.97
C LEU A 37 -10.00 2.63 -9.97
N THR A 38 -9.97 3.80 -10.60
CA THR A 38 -10.74 4.06 -11.82
C THR A 38 -10.17 3.23 -12.98
N PRO A 39 -10.93 2.99 -14.06
CA PRO A 39 -10.43 2.24 -15.23
C PRO A 39 -9.10 2.77 -15.77
N THR A 40 -8.95 4.09 -15.91
CA THR A 40 -7.67 4.71 -16.31
C THR A 40 -6.55 4.43 -15.30
N GLY A 41 -6.84 4.44 -14.00
CA GLY A 41 -5.89 4.05 -12.96
C GLY A 41 -5.48 2.58 -13.04
N VAL A 42 -6.40 1.68 -13.41
CA VAL A 42 -6.12 0.25 -13.65
C VAL A 42 -5.16 0.10 -14.81
N THR A 43 -5.42 0.79 -15.92
CA THR A 43 -4.56 0.85 -17.10
C THR A 43 -3.15 1.31 -16.73
N ILE A 44 -3.01 2.47 -16.07
CA ILE A 44 -1.70 2.99 -15.61
C ILE A 44 -0.99 1.98 -14.71
N TRP A 45 -1.70 1.38 -13.74
CA TRP A 45 -1.13 0.41 -12.81
C TRP A 45 -0.57 -0.84 -13.50
N LYS A 46 -1.31 -1.42 -14.45
CA LYS A 46 -0.85 -2.58 -15.22
C LYS A 46 0.45 -2.27 -15.96
N TYR A 47 0.58 -1.08 -16.55
CA TYR A 47 1.81 -0.68 -17.26
C TYR A 47 3.00 -0.42 -16.35
N LEU A 48 2.76 0.14 -15.16
CA LEU A 48 3.81 0.24 -14.14
C LEU A 48 4.33 -1.15 -13.77
N ASN A 49 3.45 -2.14 -13.67
CA ASN A 49 3.82 -3.52 -13.36
C ASN A 49 4.57 -4.21 -14.51
N GLU A 50 4.35 -3.80 -15.76
CA GLU A 50 5.10 -4.23 -16.94
C GLU A 50 6.44 -3.49 -17.12
N GLY A 51 6.74 -2.49 -16.29
CA GLY A 51 8.00 -1.73 -16.35
C GLY A 51 8.07 -0.75 -17.52
N LYS A 52 6.92 -0.25 -18.01
CA LYS A 52 6.87 0.76 -19.06
C LYS A 52 7.35 2.12 -18.55
N ASP A 53 7.89 2.92 -19.48
CA ASP A 53 8.23 4.30 -19.20
C ASP A 53 7.03 5.25 -19.40
N LEU A 54 7.18 6.52 -19.01
CA LEU A 54 6.08 7.47 -18.96
C LEU A 54 5.57 7.78 -20.36
N ASN A 55 6.48 7.87 -21.33
CA ASN A 55 6.13 8.06 -22.73
C ASN A 55 5.34 6.87 -23.26
N GLY A 56 5.69 5.65 -22.86
CA GLY A 56 4.92 4.44 -23.18
C GLY A 56 3.50 4.48 -22.61
N ILE A 57 3.34 4.93 -21.36
CA ILE A 57 2.03 5.09 -20.73
C ILE A 57 1.19 6.15 -21.47
N ILE A 58 1.78 7.30 -21.78
CA ILE A 58 1.09 8.39 -22.50
C ILE A 58 0.67 7.94 -23.90
N ALA A 59 1.56 7.31 -24.66
CA ALA A 59 1.27 6.87 -26.02
C ALA A 59 0.12 5.86 -26.06
N LEU A 60 -0.02 5.05 -25.02
CA LEU A 60 -1.07 4.05 -24.93
C LEU A 60 -2.41 4.65 -24.54
N ILE A 61 -2.42 5.55 -23.56
CA ILE A 61 -3.64 6.30 -23.21
C ILE A 61 -4.13 7.14 -24.41
N GLN A 62 -3.20 7.65 -25.24
CA GLN A 62 -3.53 8.32 -26.50
C GLN A 62 -4.15 7.40 -27.56
N ASP A 63 -3.82 6.12 -27.56
CA ASP A 63 -4.39 5.13 -28.49
C ASP A 63 -5.78 4.66 -28.02
N GLU A 64 -5.99 4.57 -26.71
CA GLU A 64 -7.22 4.04 -26.10
C GLU A 64 -8.36 5.08 -25.98
N TYR A 65 -8.03 6.38 -25.92
CA TYR A 65 -9.02 7.45 -25.70
C TYR A 65 -9.01 8.50 -26.83
N GLU A 66 -10.18 8.78 -27.42
CA GLU A 66 -10.34 9.76 -28.51
C GLU A 66 -10.06 11.21 -28.09
N SER A 67 -10.32 11.55 -26.83
CA SER A 67 -10.16 12.90 -26.30
C SER A 67 -9.42 12.85 -24.98
N LEU A 68 -8.31 13.57 -24.90
CA LEU A 68 -7.46 13.61 -23.72
C LEU A 68 -7.38 15.02 -23.14
N PRO A 69 -7.35 15.11 -21.81
CA PRO A 69 -7.19 16.40 -21.15
C PRO A 69 -5.76 16.92 -21.35
N ALA A 70 -5.61 18.24 -21.40
CA ALA A 70 -4.32 18.90 -21.69
C ALA A 70 -3.25 18.64 -20.60
N ASP A 71 -3.70 18.28 -19.41
CA ASP A 71 -2.93 17.98 -18.20
C ASP A 71 -2.73 16.49 -17.95
N LEU A 72 -2.97 15.61 -18.93
CA LEU A 72 -2.77 14.16 -18.81
C LEU A 72 -1.43 13.76 -18.18
N THR A 73 -0.34 14.44 -18.55
CA THR A 73 0.99 14.16 -17.99
C THR A 73 1.05 14.45 -16.50
N GLU A 74 0.36 15.49 -16.04
CA GLU A 74 0.29 15.84 -14.62
C GLU A 74 -0.61 14.88 -13.85
N ASP A 75 -1.72 14.43 -14.45
CA ASP A 75 -2.59 13.42 -13.85
C ASP A 75 -1.87 12.08 -13.63
N ILE A 76 -1.06 11.64 -14.61
CA ILE A 76 -0.25 10.42 -14.47
C ILE A 76 0.79 10.57 -13.35
N LYS A 77 1.41 11.75 -13.22
CA LYS A 77 2.32 12.02 -12.09
C LYS A 77 1.60 12.00 -10.75
N ASN A 78 0.47 12.70 -10.65
CA ASN A 78 -0.35 12.74 -9.45
C ASN A 78 -0.79 11.33 -9.04
N PHE A 79 -1.10 10.46 -10.00
CA PHE A 79 -1.38 9.06 -9.75
C PHE A 79 -0.14 8.32 -9.18
N CYS A 80 1.01 8.47 -9.83
CA CYS A 80 2.27 7.86 -9.39
C CYS A 80 2.67 8.30 -7.97
N ASP A 81 2.55 9.59 -7.68
CA ASP A 81 2.85 10.15 -6.36
C ASP A 81 1.89 9.61 -5.30
N GLN A 82 0.61 9.46 -5.62
CA GLN A 82 -0.38 8.88 -4.70
C GLN A 82 -0.08 7.42 -4.38
N VAL A 83 0.22 6.58 -5.38
CA VAL A 83 0.51 5.15 -5.12
C VAL A 83 1.81 4.96 -4.35
N VAL A 84 2.80 5.85 -4.53
CA VAL A 84 4.03 5.86 -3.73
C VAL A 84 3.75 6.33 -2.30
N TRP A 85 3.05 7.45 -2.14
CA TRP A 85 2.71 8.00 -0.84
C TRP A 85 1.90 7.04 0.02
N LEU A 86 1.00 6.29 -0.61
CA LEU A 86 0.18 5.27 0.04
C LEU A 86 0.91 3.95 0.32
N GLY A 87 2.13 3.76 -0.22
CA GLY A 87 2.94 2.55 -0.02
C GLY A 87 2.51 1.36 -0.88
N TYR A 88 1.97 1.60 -2.07
CA TYR A 88 1.69 0.56 -3.07
C TYR A 88 2.83 0.40 -4.09
N ALA A 89 3.65 1.44 -4.28
CA ALA A 89 4.81 1.41 -5.18
C ALA A 89 6.00 2.15 -4.55
N GLN A 90 7.22 1.86 -5.02
CA GLN A 90 8.42 2.59 -4.62
C GLN A 90 8.90 3.48 -5.77
N ALA A 91 9.05 4.77 -5.50
CA ALA A 91 9.74 5.65 -6.44
C ALA A 91 11.24 5.31 -6.47
N GLY A 92 11.83 5.42 -7.66
CA GLY A 92 13.17 4.93 -7.96
C GLY A 92 14.24 5.28 -6.91
N SER A 93 14.82 4.23 -6.34
CA SER A 93 16.03 4.21 -5.48
C SER A 93 16.02 5.05 -4.20
N TYR A 94 15.11 4.72 -3.27
CA TYR A 94 15.42 4.89 -1.85
C TYR A 94 15.50 3.51 -1.22
N LYS A 95 16.72 3.10 -0.81
CA LYS A 95 16.88 1.98 0.10
C LYS A 95 16.13 2.32 1.39
N ILE A 96 15.00 1.68 1.65
CA ILE A 96 14.46 1.62 3.00
C ILE A 96 15.54 0.93 3.82
N ILE A 97 16.15 1.68 4.73
CA ILE A 97 17.09 1.14 5.69
C ILE A 97 16.24 0.30 6.64
N THR A 98 16.23 -1.03 6.42
CA THR A 98 15.66 -1.99 7.38
C THR A 98 16.60 -2.12 8.56
N GLU A 99 16.91 -1.02 9.23
CA GLU A 99 17.38 -1.14 10.61
C GLU A 99 16.17 -1.51 11.45
N ASN A 100 16.27 -2.62 12.17
CA ASN A 100 15.28 -3.07 13.14
C ASN A 100 15.21 -2.03 14.28
N HIS A 101 14.58 -0.88 14.02
CA HIS A 101 14.25 0.09 15.04
C HIS A 101 13.02 -0.42 15.79
N VAL A 102 13.27 -1.45 16.61
CA VAL A 102 12.27 -1.98 17.53
C VAL A 102 11.90 -0.84 18.48
N MET A 103 10.66 -0.35 18.41
CA MET A 103 10.14 0.59 19.40
C MET A 103 10.26 -0.06 20.78
N LYS A 104 11.19 0.44 21.59
CA LYS A 104 11.40 -0.01 22.98
C LYS A 104 10.46 0.68 23.98
N THR A 105 9.63 1.62 23.51
CA THR A 105 8.69 2.33 24.36
C THR A 105 7.52 1.41 24.71
N PRO A 106 7.21 1.21 26.01
CA PRO A 106 6.04 0.42 26.39
C PRO A 106 4.77 1.10 25.88
N LYS A 107 3.96 0.36 25.13
CA LYS A 107 2.67 0.85 24.59
C LYS A 107 1.54 0.70 25.60
N SER A 108 1.66 -0.25 26.51
CA SER A 108 0.69 -0.57 27.55
C SER A 108 1.40 -1.17 28.75
N ILE A 109 0.71 -1.14 29.89
CA ILE A 109 1.08 -1.86 31.10
C ILE A 109 -0.14 -2.61 31.60
N ASP A 110 0.03 -3.90 31.86
CA ASP A 110 -0.99 -4.71 32.51
C ASP A 110 -0.79 -4.58 34.03
N ILE A 111 -1.78 -4.04 34.71
CA ILE A 111 -1.75 -3.82 36.16
C ILE A 111 -2.74 -4.77 36.83
N ASP A 112 -2.20 -5.78 37.50
CA ASP A 112 -2.98 -6.66 38.36
C ASP A 112 -3.39 -5.92 39.64
N ILE A 113 -4.63 -5.41 39.67
CA ILE A 113 -5.19 -4.72 40.84
C ILE A 113 -5.19 -5.64 42.07
N THR A 114 -5.47 -6.93 41.85
CA THR A 114 -5.38 -7.97 42.88
C THR A 114 -5.16 -9.32 42.21
N SER A 115 -4.20 -10.09 42.75
CA SER A 115 -4.02 -11.51 42.37
C SER A 115 -5.03 -12.44 43.06
N ARG A 116 -5.88 -11.91 43.95
CA ARG A 116 -6.94 -12.66 44.62
C ARG A 116 -8.23 -12.55 43.83
N CYS A 117 -8.67 -13.67 43.29
CA CYS A 117 -9.98 -13.85 42.65
C CYS A 117 -10.85 -14.83 43.46
N ASN A 118 -12.14 -14.53 43.59
CA ASN A 118 -13.14 -15.40 44.21
C ASN A 118 -13.68 -16.49 43.26
N LEU A 119 -13.32 -16.44 41.98
CA LEU A 119 -13.64 -17.47 40.98
C LEU A 119 -12.48 -18.46 40.82
N LYS A 120 -12.81 -19.72 40.52
CA LYS A 120 -11.85 -20.82 40.27
C LYS A 120 -11.92 -21.27 38.82
N CYS A 121 -11.65 -20.36 37.89
CA CYS A 121 -11.72 -20.65 36.47
C CYS A 121 -10.68 -21.71 36.08
N LYS A 122 -11.11 -22.76 35.37
CA LYS A 122 -10.31 -23.94 35.03
C LYS A 122 -8.97 -23.64 34.33
N ASN A 123 -8.92 -22.57 33.53
CA ASN A 123 -7.77 -22.20 32.71
C ASN A 123 -7.13 -20.87 33.15
N CYS A 124 -7.42 -20.38 34.36
CA CYS A 124 -6.84 -19.11 34.84
C CYS A 124 -5.43 -19.34 35.39
N PHE A 125 -4.46 -18.55 34.93
CA PHE A 125 -3.07 -18.65 35.37
C PHE A 125 -2.89 -18.31 36.87
N HIS A 126 -3.80 -17.56 37.48
CA HIS A 126 -3.78 -17.31 38.92
C HIS A 126 -4.22 -18.53 39.77
N LEU A 127 -4.81 -19.57 39.16
CA LEU A 127 -5.24 -20.78 39.88
C LEU A 127 -4.06 -21.65 40.34
N THR A 128 -2.94 -21.64 39.60
CA THR A 128 -1.75 -22.46 39.89
C THR A 128 -0.83 -21.88 40.96
N ASN A 129 -1.03 -20.62 41.35
CA ASN A 129 -0.22 -19.92 42.38
C ASN A 129 -0.69 -20.17 43.82
N ARG A 130 -1.39 -21.29 44.09
CA ARG A 130 -1.77 -21.72 45.44
C ARG A 130 -1.04 -23.02 45.80
N ALA A 131 0.23 -22.89 46.20
CA ALA A 131 0.94 -23.87 47.03
C ALA A 131 0.85 -23.41 48.50
#